data_AF-A0A7J6QQY5-F1
#
_entry.id   AF-A0A7J6QQY5-F1
#
_cell.length_a   1.000
_cell.length_b   1.000
_cell.length_c   1.000
_cell.angle_alpha   90.00
_cell.angle_beta   90.00
_cell.angle_gamma   90.00
#
_symmetry.space_group_name_H-M   'P 1'
#
loop_
_entity.id
_entity.type
_entity.pdbx_description
1 polymer ?
#
loop_
_entity_poly.entity_id
_entity_poly.type
_entity_poly.pdbx_seq_one_letter_code
_entity_poly.pdbx_strand_id
1 'polypeptide(L)'
;LQPGLSKRRTLCAGSEPSTPPAAASGEKDKEKKKGPAVKLGDLKEYHTEHSVHFKCTLQNEAAKSVVDSLGLEKAFKLRSAFSTTNMVLFDRNGKIRRYDSVLDIIKDFADLRLDMYVLRKESLIAKLTKEILILSNKCRFVTMVVNGEIVFQKKKIVQLMEELKRK
;
A
#
# COMPACT_ATOMS: atom_id res chain seq x y z
N LEU A 1 52.76 1.83 5.15
CA LEU A 1 53.38 0.49 5.29
C LEU A 1 52.32 -0.47 5.82
N GLN A 2 52.06 -1.57 5.11
CA GLN A 2 51.27 -2.71 5.59
C GLN A 2 52.07 -3.55 6.63
N PRO A 3 51.67 -4.79 7.01
CA PRO A 3 50.47 -5.26 7.74
C PRO A 3 50.87 -6.22 8.88
N GLY A 4 49.91 -6.78 9.64
CA GLY A 4 50.18 -7.84 10.61
C GLY A 4 49.03 -8.84 10.77
N LEU A 5 49.04 -9.89 9.94
CA LEU A 5 48.26 -11.12 10.12
C LEU A 5 48.85 -11.96 11.27
N SER A 6 48.01 -12.53 12.14
CA SER A 6 48.36 -13.79 12.83
C SER A 6 47.15 -14.62 13.26
N LYS A 7 46.95 -15.69 12.47
CA LYS A 7 46.71 -17.09 12.86
C LYS A 7 45.44 -17.51 13.62
N ARG A 8 44.68 -18.34 12.91
CA ARG A 8 43.70 -19.35 13.35
C ARG A 8 44.24 -20.26 14.46
N ARG A 9 43.34 -20.68 15.36
CA ARG A 9 43.30 -22.06 15.90
C ARG A 9 41.85 -22.52 16.14
N THR A 10 41.50 -23.52 15.36
CA THR A 10 40.52 -24.62 15.45
C THR A 10 40.39 -25.26 16.86
N LEU A 11 39.37 -26.03 17.30
CA LEU A 11 38.30 -26.89 16.73
C LEU A 11 37.20 -27.23 17.80
N CYS A 12 35.97 -27.56 17.33
CA CYS A 12 34.95 -28.53 17.80
C CYS A 12 34.42 -28.50 19.26
N ALA A 13 33.18 -28.83 19.63
CA ALA A 13 31.98 -29.49 19.07
C ALA A 13 30.75 -28.90 19.82
N GLY A 14 29.46 -29.04 19.50
CA GLY A 14 28.68 -29.86 18.60
C GLY A 14 27.24 -29.87 19.17
N SER A 15 26.28 -29.31 18.44
CA SER A 15 24.84 -29.68 18.50
C SER A 15 24.14 -28.91 17.37
N GLU A 16 23.86 -29.63 16.29
CA GLU A 16 23.22 -29.12 15.08
C GLU A 16 21.74 -28.77 15.36
N PRO A 17 21.24 -27.58 14.97
CA PRO A 17 19.81 -27.43 14.71
C PRO A 17 19.51 -28.09 13.36
N SER A 18 18.69 -29.14 13.44
CA SER A 18 18.18 -29.96 12.35
C SER A 18 17.90 -29.15 11.07
N THR A 19 18.69 -29.42 10.05
CA THR A 19 18.40 -29.06 8.66
C THR A 19 17.01 -29.59 8.30
N PRO A 20 16.07 -28.77 7.81
CA PRO A 20 14.84 -29.30 7.24
C PRO A 20 15.21 -30.22 6.07
N PRO A 21 14.54 -31.38 5.92
CA PRO A 21 14.95 -32.39 4.96
C PRO A 21 14.96 -31.80 3.56
N ALA A 22 16.07 -32.05 2.84
CA ALA A 22 16.20 -31.81 1.42
C ALA A 22 14.98 -32.39 0.71
N ALA A 23 14.06 -31.52 0.29
CA ALA A 23 12.97 -31.91 -0.59
C ALA A 23 13.64 -32.36 -1.89
N ALA A 24 13.57 -33.66 -2.13
CA ALA A 24 13.98 -34.28 -3.38
C ALA A 24 13.50 -33.42 -4.54
N SER A 25 14.46 -32.91 -5.33
CA SER A 25 14.22 -32.36 -6.66
C SER A 25 13.81 -33.52 -7.57
N GLY A 26 12.57 -33.98 -7.39
CA GLY A 26 11.86 -34.74 -8.39
C GLY A 26 11.49 -33.76 -9.50
N GLU A 27 12.30 -33.75 -10.54
CA GLU A 27 11.97 -33.16 -11.83
C GLU A 27 10.74 -33.92 -12.37
N LYS A 28 9.55 -33.52 -11.91
CA LYS A 28 8.29 -33.93 -12.54
C LYS A 28 8.12 -33.02 -13.73
N ASP A 29 8.54 -33.50 -14.89
CA ASP A 29 8.02 -33.07 -16.17
C ASP A 29 6.49 -32.99 -16.06
N LYS A 30 5.98 -31.78 -15.88
CA LYS A 30 4.56 -31.50 -16.06
C LYS A 30 4.32 -31.55 -17.55
N GLU A 31 4.10 -32.76 -18.04
CA GLU A 31 3.41 -32.98 -19.30
C GLU A 31 2.10 -32.18 -19.23
N LYS A 32 2.03 -31.08 -19.99
CA LYS A 32 0.82 -30.28 -20.11
C LYS A 32 -0.24 -31.19 -20.72
N LYS A 33 -1.05 -31.85 -19.87
CA LYS A 33 -2.32 -32.45 -20.30
C LYS A 33 -3.08 -31.35 -21.03
N LYS A 34 -3.16 -31.46 -22.37
CA LYS A 34 -4.03 -30.61 -23.18
C LYS A 34 -5.42 -30.78 -22.58
N GLY A 35 -5.95 -29.70 -21.98
CA GLY A 35 -7.31 -29.69 -21.43
C GLY A 35 -8.31 -30.13 -22.50
N PRO A 36 -9.52 -30.54 -22.10
CA PRO A 36 -10.53 -31.04 -23.03
C PRO A 36 -10.71 -30.05 -24.19
N ALA A 37 -10.33 -30.47 -25.40
CA ALA A 37 -10.38 -29.62 -26.57
C ALA A 37 -11.78 -29.71 -27.17
N VAL A 38 -12.63 -28.73 -26.86
CA VAL A 38 -13.91 -28.57 -27.54
C VAL A 38 -13.65 -28.08 -28.97
N LYS A 39 -14.13 -28.83 -29.96
CA LYS A 39 -14.04 -28.43 -31.36
C LYS A 39 -15.16 -27.43 -31.69
N LEU A 40 -14.76 -26.21 -32.03
CA LEU A 40 -15.67 -25.16 -32.50
C LEU A 40 -15.81 -25.24 -34.01
N GLY A 41 -17.03 -25.02 -34.50
CA GLY A 41 -17.32 -24.86 -35.92
C GLY A 41 -17.14 -23.41 -36.37
N ASP A 42 -17.59 -22.45 -35.54
CA ASP A 42 -17.51 -21.03 -35.84
C ASP A 42 -17.37 -20.21 -34.54
N LEU A 43 -16.69 -19.06 -34.63
CA LEU A 43 -16.47 -18.14 -33.51
C LEU A 43 -16.67 -16.70 -34.01
N LYS A 44 -17.67 -16.01 -33.46
CA LYS A 44 -17.96 -14.60 -33.76
C LYS A 44 -17.77 -13.72 -32.54
N GLU A 45 -17.25 -12.53 -32.77
CA GLU A 45 -16.88 -11.56 -31.73
C GLU A 45 -17.77 -10.32 -31.82
N TYR A 46 -18.36 -9.93 -30.69
CA TYR A 46 -19.24 -8.77 -30.57
C TYR A 46 -18.83 -7.93 -29.35
N HIS A 47 -17.53 -7.67 -29.22
CA HIS A 47 -16.96 -6.91 -28.11
C HIS A 47 -17.38 -5.45 -28.13
N THR A 48 -17.46 -4.85 -26.95
CA THR A 48 -17.46 -3.39 -26.77
C THR A 48 -16.27 -3.00 -25.89
N GLU A 49 -16.05 -1.71 -25.67
CA GLU A 49 -14.94 -1.22 -24.83
C GLU A 49 -14.94 -1.78 -23.40
N HIS A 50 -16.13 -2.11 -22.87
CA HIS A 50 -16.28 -2.56 -21.48
C HIS A 50 -16.87 -3.97 -21.36
N SER A 51 -17.08 -4.68 -22.48
CA SER A 51 -17.70 -6.00 -22.43
C SER A 51 -17.09 -6.97 -23.44
N VAL A 52 -16.94 -8.21 -22.98
CA VAL A 52 -16.42 -9.32 -23.78
C VAL A 52 -17.59 -10.24 -24.13
N HIS A 53 -17.93 -10.34 -25.42
CA HIS A 53 -18.99 -11.21 -25.91
C HIS A 53 -18.51 -12.06 -27.09
N PHE A 54 -18.41 -13.36 -26.85
CA PHE A 54 -18.11 -14.36 -27.86
C PHE A 54 -19.37 -15.17 -28.17
N LYS A 55 -19.69 -15.33 -29.45
CA LYS A 55 -20.69 -16.26 -29.94
C LYS A 55 -19.99 -17.46 -30.57
N CYS A 56 -19.94 -18.55 -29.83
CA CYS A 56 -19.31 -19.81 -30.25
C CYS A 56 -20.37 -20.77 -30.81
N THR A 57 -20.14 -21.32 -31.99
CA THR A 57 -20.94 -22.40 -32.58
C THR A 57 -20.17 -23.71 -32.45
N LEU A 58 -20.76 -24.73 -31.83
CA LEU A 58 -20.15 -26.05 -31.70
C LEU A 58 -20.20 -26.80 -33.03
N GLN A 59 -19.13 -27.56 -33.36
CA GLN A 59 -19.03 -28.20 -34.66
C GLN A 59 -20.03 -29.35 -34.85
N ASN A 60 -20.24 -30.17 -33.81
CA ASN A 60 -21.06 -31.39 -33.86
C ASN A 60 -21.79 -31.63 -32.53
N GLU A 61 -22.84 -32.48 -32.53
CA GLU A 61 -23.53 -32.94 -31.31
C GLU A 61 -22.59 -33.64 -30.31
N ALA A 62 -21.54 -34.30 -30.81
CA ALA A 62 -20.48 -34.87 -29.96
C ALA A 62 -19.69 -33.80 -29.18
N ALA A 63 -19.53 -32.59 -29.73
CA ALA A 63 -18.90 -31.48 -29.00
C ALA A 63 -19.85 -30.92 -27.93
N LYS A 64 -21.17 -30.95 -28.18
CA LYS A 64 -22.21 -30.54 -27.23
C LYS A 64 -22.27 -31.49 -26.03
N SER A 65 -22.29 -32.80 -26.24
CA SER A 65 -22.28 -33.78 -25.15
C SER A 65 -20.99 -33.72 -24.30
N VAL A 66 -19.84 -33.40 -24.91
CA VAL A 66 -18.57 -33.15 -24.20
C VAL A 66 -18.68 -31.90 -23.32
N VAL A 67 -19.28 -30.81 -23.82
CA VAL A 67 -19.49 -29.59 -23.03
C VAL A 67 -20.48 -29.84 -21.89
N ASP A 68 -21.58 -30.55 -22.15
CA ASP A 68 -22.61 -30.85 -21.15
C ASP A 68 -22.07 -31.74 -20.02
N SER A 69 -21.18 -32.68 -20.33
CA SER A 69 -20.56 -33.58 -19.34
C SER A 69 -19.43 -32.92 -18.53
N LEU A 70 -18.61 -32.06 -19.15
CA LEU A 70 -17.51 -31.35 -18.46
C LEU A 70 -17.94 -30.08 -17.74
N GLY A 71 -19.06 -29.48 -18.17
CA GLY A 71 -19.49 -28.15 -17.81
C GLY A 71 -18.79 -27.06 -18.63
N LEU A 72 -19.56 -26.03 -19.00
CA LEU A 72 -19.12 -24.93 -19.86
C LEU A 72 -17.84 -24.24 -19.37
N GLU A 73 -17.75 -23.95 -18.07
CA GLU A 73 -16.61 -23.24 -17.47
C GLU A 73 -15.27 -23.96 -17.67
N LYS A 74 -15.26 -25.29 -17.49
CA LYS A 74 -14.05 -26.12 -17.64
C LYS A 74 -13.73 -26.35 -19.12
N ALA A 75 -14.76 -26.60 -19.92
CA ALA A 75 -14.64 -26.87 -21.35
C ALA A 75 -14.05 -25.67 -22.11
N PHE A 76 -14.46 -24.45 -21.75
CA PHE A 76 -13.97 -23.21 -22.33
C PHE A 76 -12.88 -22.50 -21.51
N LYS A 77 -12.42 -23.11 -20.41
CA LYS A 77 -11.39 -22.55 -19.51
C LYS A 77 -11.73 -21.15 -18.98
N LEU A 78 -13.01 -20.91 -18.69
CA LEU A 78 -13.50 -19.63 -18.16
C LEU A 78 -13.20 -19.44 -16.68
N ARG A 79 -12.69 -20.47 -16.00
CA ARG A 79 -12.31 -20.41 -14.58
C ARG A 79 -10.81 -20.59 -14.41
N SER A 80 -10.20 -19.62 -13.73
CA SER A 80 -8.84 -19.70 -13.21
C SER A 80 -8.89 -19.67 -11.67
N ALA A 81 -7.95 -20.37 -11.04
CA ALA A 81 -7.75 -20.28 -9.59
C ALA A 81 -6.64 -19.27 -9.32
N PHE A 82 -6.90 -18.31 -8.43
CA PHE A 82 -5.88 -17.42 -7.88
C PHE A 82 -5.79 -17.65 -6.37
N SER A 83 -4.56 -17.63 -5.83
CA SER A 83 -4.32 -17.83 -4.40
C SER A 83 -3.79 -16.56 -3.77
N THR A 84 -4.30 -16.22 -2.59
CA THR A 84 -3.89 -15.06 -1.78
C THR A 84 -2.89 -15.45 -0.68
N THR A 85 -2.19 -16.58 -0.84
CA THR A 85 -1.28 -17.12 0.19
C THR A 85 -0.01 -16.30 0.41
N ASN A 86 0.36 -15.42 -0.52
CA ASN A 86 1.59 -14.64 -0.48
C ASN A 86 1.31 -13.13 -0.36
N MET A 87 0.77 -12.70 0.78
CA MET A 87 0.58 -11.28 1.11
C MET A 87 1.80 -10.76 1.87
N VAL A 88 2.82 -10.28 1.15
CA VAL A 88 4.05 -9.74 1.73
C VAL A 88 4.13 -8.25 1.43
N LEU A 89 4.16 -7.43 2.47
CA LEU A 89 4.11 -5.97 2.40
C LEU A 89 5.14 -5.34 3.34
N PHE A 90 5.43 -4.06 3.14
CA PHE A 90 6.20 -3.26 4.09
C PHE A 90 5.30 -2.81 5.26
N ASP A 91 5.80 -3.00 6.48
CA ASP A 91 5.19 -2.48 7.70
C ASP A 91 5.54 -0.99 7.91
N ARG A 92 4.93 -0.31 8.90
CA ARG A 92 5.19 1.07 9.35
C ARG A 92 6.67 1.40 9.50
N ASN A 93 7.47 0.40 9.89
CA ASN A 93 8.91 0.52 10.12
C ASN A 93 9.76 0.24 8.86
N GLY A 94 9.13 0.03 7.69
CA GLY A 94 9.80 -0.33 6.44
C GLY A 94 10.33 -1.77 6.42
N LYS A 95 9.90 -2.62 7.35
CA LYS A 95 10.29 -4.04 7.40
C LYS A 95 9.36 -4.88 6.55
N ILE A 96 9.91 -5.88 5.86
CA ILE A 96 9.12 -6.84 5.10
C ILE A 96 8.41 -7.77 6.08
N ARG A 97 7.08 -7.83 6.00
CA ARG A 97 6.23 -8.68 6.82
C ARG A 97 5.28 -9.48 5.92
N ARG A 98 5.10 -10.77 6.25
CA ARG A 98 4.07 -11.62 5.68
C ARG A 98 2.79 -11.51 6.51
N TYR A 99 1.66 -11.38 5.83
CA TYR A 99 0.32 -11.34 6.42
C TYR A 99 -0.44 -12.61 6.04
N ASP A 100 -1.16 -13.17 7.00
CA ASP A 100 -1.95 -14.39 6.79
C ASP A 100 -3.37 -14.07 6.32
N SER A 101 -3.91 -12.92 6.75
CA SER A 101 -5.23 -12.43 6.36
C SER A 101 -5.21 -10.99 5.90
N VAL A 102 -6.14 -10.64 5.02
CA VAL A 102 -6.41 -9.25 4.62
C VAL A 102 -6.79 -8.39 5.84
N LEU A 103 -7.44 -8.99 6.84
CA LEU A 103 -7.83 -8.30 8.07
C LEU A 103 -6.63 -7.80 8.87
N ASP A 104 -5.51 -8.51 8.85
CA ASP A 104 -4.30 -8.12 9.58
C ASP A 104 -3.67 -6.88 8.95
N ILE A 105 -3.68 -6.81 7.61
CA ILE A 105 -3.24 -5.62 6.86
C ILE A 105 -4.11 -4.41 7.23
N ILE A 106 -5.43 -4.60 7.31
CA ILE A 106 -6.37 -3.53 7.64
C ILE A 106 -6.18 -3.03 9.07
N LYS A 107 -5.92 -3.93 10.04
CA LYS A 107 -5.65 -3.56 11.43
C LYS A 107 -4.39 -2.72 11.55
N ASP A 108 -3.27 -3.19 11.00
CA ASP A 108 -2.00 -2.44 10.99
C ASP A 108 -2.17 -1.06 10.32
N PHE A 109 -2.92 -1.00 9.22
CA PHE A 109 -3.24 0.25 8.55
C PHE A 109 -4.09 1.19 9.43
N ALA A 110 -5.11 0.65 10.11
CA ALA A 110 -6.02 1.44 10.95
C ALA A 110 -5.28 2.08 12.12
N ASP A 111 -4.40 1.35 12.79
CA ASP A 111 -3.61 1.85 13.92
C ASP A 111 -2.66 2.97 13.48
N LEU A 112 -1.92 2.76 12.39
CA LEU A 112 -1.08 3.81 11.80
C LEU A 112 -1.92 5.03 11.40
N ARG A 113 -3.10 4.80 10.82
CA ARG A 113 -3.94 5.89 10.33
C ARG A 113 -4.51 6.71 11.48
N LEU A 114 -4.84 6.08 12.61
CA LEU A 114 -5.32 6.76 13.80
C LEU A 114 -4.27 7.73 14.36
N ASP A 115 -3.02 7.29 14.50
CA ASP A 115 -1.90 8.13 14.93
C ASP A 115 -1.73 9.35 14.01
N MET A 116 -1.79 9.12 12.70
CA MET A 116 -1.68 10.20 11.72
C MET A 116 -2.85 11.19 11.78
N TYR A 117 -4.04 10.76 12.19
CA TYR A 117 -5.16 11.67 12.41
C TYR A 117 -4.95 12.55 13.63
N VAL A 118 -4.38 12.03 14.72
CA VAL A 118 -4.01 12.81 15.90
C VAL A 118 -3.00 13.88 15.51
N LEU A 119 -1.92 13.49 14.85
CA LEU A 119 -0.88 14.43 14.39
C LEU A 119 -1.45 15.53 13.47
N ARG A 120 -2.34 15.15 12.55
CA ARG A 120 -3.01 16.10 11.66
C ARG A 120 -3.89 17.08 12.43
N LYS A 121 -4.63 16.61 13.43
CA LYS A 121 -5.48 17.45 14.29
C LYS A 121 -4.62 18.46 15.05
N GLU A 122 -3.54 18.02 15.67
CA GLU A 122 -2.61 18.90 16.40
C GLU A 122 -2.01 19.97 15.50
N SER A 123 -1.54 19.59 14.31
CA SER A 123 -1.01 20.54 13.32
C SER A 123 -2.05 21.57 12.91
N LEU A 124 -3.31 21.16 12.69
CA LEU A 124 -4.39 22.06 12.32
C LEU A 124 -4.73 23.03 13.46
N ILE A 125 -4.79 22.54 14.69
CA ILE A 125 -5.00 23.39 15.88
C ILE A 125 -3.87 24.41 15.99
N ALA A 126 -2.61 23.98 15.91
CA ALA A 126 -1.46 24.88 16.00
C ALA A 126 -1.49 25.97 14.91
N LYS A 127 -1.86 25.60 13.68
CA LYS A 127 -2.03 26.54 12.57
C LYS A 127 -3.12 27.57 12.87
N LEU A 128 -4.31 27.13 13.27
CA LEU A 128 -5.45 28.00 13.55
C LEU A 128 -5.17 28.90 14.76
N THR A 129 -4.55 28.38 15.82
CA THR A 129 -4.16 29.17 17.00
C THR A 129 -3.19 30.28 16.61
N LYS A 130 -2.21 29.99 15.74
CA LYS A 130 -1.28 31.01 15.24
C LYS A 130 -2.00 32.09 14.41
N GLU A 131 -2.94 31.69 13.56
CA GLU A 131 -3.76 32.61 12.77
C GLU A 131 -4.62 33.50 13.67
N ILE A 132 -5.28 32.92 14.68
CA ILE A 132 -6.06 33.66 15.68
C ILE A 132 -5.18 34.66 16.43
N LEU A 133 -3.98 34.26 16.86
CA LEU A 133 -3.05 35.16 17.56
C LEU A 133 -2.68 36.37 16.70
N ILE A 134 -2.36 36.13 15.42
CA ILE A 134 -1.99 37.21 14.48
C ILE A 134 -3.19 38.13 14.25
N LEU A 135 -4.38 37.58 14.02
CA LEU A 135 -5.60 38.36 13.79
C LEU A 135 -6.00 39.15 15.03
N SER A 136 -5.94 38.54 16.21
CA SER A 136 -6.22 39.19 17.49
C SER A 136 -5.27 40.38 17.71
N ASN A 137 -3.97 40.21 17.48
CA ASN A 137 -3.00 41.30 17.60
C ASN A 137 -3.24 42.42 16.57
N LYS A 138 -3.62 42.08 15.33
CA LYS A 138 -4.00 43.08 14.32
C LYS A 138 -5.22 43.88 14.77
N CYS A 139 -6.27 43.21 15.23
CA CYS A 139 -7.47 43.87 15.74
C CYS A 139 -7.12 44.76 16.95
N ARG A 140 -6.36 44.25 17.92
CA ARG A 140 -5.89 45.00 19.09
C ARG A 140 -5.16 46.28 18.69
N PHE A 141 -4.23 46.18 17.74
CA PHE A 141 -3.49 47.33 17.23
C PHE A 141 -4.41 48.38 16.59
N VAL A 142 -5.32 47.96 15.71
CA VAL A 142 -6.26 48.88 15.06
C VAL A 142 -7.15 49.58 16.10
N THR A 143 -7.68 48.84 17.08
CA THR A 143 -8.49 49.42 18.17
C THR A 143 -7.69 50.44 18.98
N MET A 144 -6.45 50.14 19.36
CA MET A 144 -5.58 51.08 20.09
C MET A 144 -5.28 52.35 19.28
N VAL A 145 -5.15 52.25 17.95
CA VAL A 145 -4.96 53.42 17.08
C VAL A 145 -6.23 54.27 17.01
N VAL A 146 -7.40 53.66 16.86
CA VAL A 146 -8.70 54.37 16.83
C VAL A 146 -8.98 55.07 18.15
N ASN A 147 -8.66 54.42 19.28
CA ASN A 147 -8.80 55.00 20.61
C ASN A 147 -7.76 56.10 20.93
N GLY A 148 -6.78 56.32 20.05
CA GLY A 148 -5.70 57.28 20.28
C GLY A 148 -4.65 56.83 21.29
N GLU A 149 -4.68 55.57 21.75
CA GLU A 149 -3.74 55.00 22.70
C GLU A 149 -2.34 54.75 22.09
N ILE A 150 -2.28 54.58 20.77
CA ILE A 150 -1.04 54.44 20.00
C ILE A 150 -1.10 55.38 18.79
N VAL A 151 -0.15 56.31 18.73
CA VAL A 151 0.04 57.19 17.57
C VAL A 151 1.25 56.68 16.78
N PHE A 152 1.00 56.18 15.56
CA PHE A 152 2.06 55.64 14.70
C PHE A 152 2.67 56.67 13.74
N GLN A 153 1.99 57.80 13.54
CA GLN A 153 2.43 58.84 12.60
C GLN A 153 3.74 59.47 13.07
N LYS A 154 4.71 59.61 12.14
CA LYS A 154 6.03 60.24 12.35
C LYS A 154 6.94 59.57 13.40
N LYS A 155 6.63 58.36 13.90
CA LYS A 155 7.50 57.60 14.81
C LYS A 155 8.42 56.63 14.05
N LYS A 156 9.65 56.42 14.56
CA LYS A 156 10.54 55.38 14.04
C LYS A 156 10.04 53.99 14.46
N ILE A 157 10.20 52.99 13.59
CA ILE A 157 9.74 51.61 13.82
C ILE A 157 10.27 51.03 15.14
N VAL A 158 11.54 51.30 15.47
CA VAL A 158 12.18 50.81 16.71
C VAL A 158 11.45 51.30 17.96
N GLN A 159 11.10 52.59 18.03
CA GLN A 159 10.38 53.17 19.15
C GLN A 159 8.95 52.59 19.25
N LEU A 160 8.31 52.37 18.11
CA LEU A 160 6.98 51.80 18.01
C LEU A 160 6.96 50.33 18.49
N MET A 161 7.99 49.55 18.17
CA MET A 161 8.16 48.18 18.69
C MET A 161 8.36 48.16 20.21
N GLU A 162 9.14 49.07 20.78
CA GLU A 162 9.31 49.17 22.24
C GLU A 162 8.02 49.60 22.96
N GLU A 163 7.22 50.47 22.34
CA GLU A 163 5.91 50.88 22.85
C GLU A 163 4.91 49.71 22.81
N LEU A 164 4.88 48.95 21.71
CA LEU A 164 4.06 47.76 21.54
C LEU A 164 4.46 46.59 22.47
N LYS A 165 5.73 46.51 22.87
CA LYS A 165 6.18 45.50 23.86
C LYS A 165 5.79 45.84 25.29
N ARG A 166 5.55 47.12 25.59
CA ARG A 166 5.18 47.60 26.93
C ARG A 166 3.68 47.56 27.22
N LYS A 167 2.84 47.39 26.20
CA LYS A 167 1.37 47.31 26.27
C LYS A 167 0.88 45.94 25.83
#